data_AF-A0A924XC97-F1
#
_entry.id   AF-A0A924XC97-F1
#
_cell.length_a   1.000
_cell.length_b   1.000
_cell.length_c   1.000
_cell.angle_alpha   90.00
_cell.angle_beta   90.00
_cell.angle_gamma   90.00
#
_symmetry.space_group_name_H-M   'P 1'
#
loop_
_entity.id
_entity.type
_entity.pdbx_description
1 polymer ?
#
loop_
_entity_poly.entity_id
_entity_poly.type
_entity_poly.pdbx_seq_one_letter_code
_entity_poly.pdbx_strand_id
1 'polypeptide(L)'
;MKLTPAQKVRLSAFLLLGAALVIGALLWVGGSVVLQKRSHYTVRFDDDVSGLEVSAQVKYRGLRVGRVERVRLAPDDPRVIEVTLSLNPDVPLFEGVKAQLD
;
A
#
# COMPACT_ATOMS: atom_id res chain seq x y z
N MET A 1 -22.21 8.88 47.23
CA MET A 1 -20.99 8.12 47.58
C MET A 1 -19.76 8.93 47.18
N LYS A 2 -18.94 9.39 48.14
CA LYS A 2 -17.70 10.13 47.85
C LYS A 2 -16.62 9.12 47.51
N LEU A 3 -16.15 9.12 46.26
CA LEU A 3 -15.06 8.24 45.81
C LEU A 3 -13.76 8.69 46.50
N THR A 4 -13.23 7.84 47.37
CA THR A 4 -11.98 8.05 48.12
C THR A 4 -10.82 8.27 47.12
N PRO A 5 -9.88 9.19 47.36
CA PRO A 5 -8.80 9.54 46.41
C PRO A 5 -7.99 8.32 45.94
N ALA A 6 -7.79 7.31 46.80
CA ALA A 6 -7.12 6.06 46.47
C ALA A 6 -7.82 5.25 45.35
N GLN A 7 -9.15 5.33 45.23
CA GLN A 7 -9.92 4.63 44.19
C GLN A 7 -9.84 5.35 42.83
N LYS A 8 -9.81 6.69 42.82
CA LYS A 8 -9.66 7.47 41.58
C LYS A 8 -8.31 7.20 40.90
N VAL A 9 -7.23 7.11 41.68
CA VAL A 9 -5.88 6.83 41.15
C VAL A 9 -5.78 5.41 40.57
N ARG A 10 -6.42 4.42 41.20
CA ARG A 10 -6.47 3.05 40.66
C ARG A 10 -7.26 2.98 39.35
N LEU A 11 -8.39 3.69 39.28
CA LEU A 11 -9.21 3.71 38.07
C LEU A 11 -8.48 4.41 36.91
N SER A 12 -7.83 5.54 37.15
CA SER A 12 -7.06 6.23 36.11
C SER A 12 -5.81 5.46 35.70
N ALA A 13 -5.11 4.82 36.63
CA ALA A 13 -3.97 3.96 36.31
C ALA A 13 -4.36 2.77 35.42
N PHE A 14 -5.48 2.12 35.73
CA PHE A 14 -6.02 1.03 34.91
C PHE A 14 -6.44 1.52 33.52
N LEU A 15 -7.14 2.65 33.44
CA LEU A 15 -7.52 3.25 32.16
C LEU A 15 -6.31 3.63 31.31
N LEU A 16 -5.28 4.25 31.93
CA LEU A 16 -4.06 4.65 31.24
C LEU A 16 -3.28 3.44 30.74
N LEU A 17 -3.18 2.39 31.55
CA LEU A 17 -2.51 1.14 31.15
C LEU A 17 -3.24 0.48 29.99
N GLY A 18 -4.57 0.41 30.05
CA GLY A 18 -5.40 -0.11 28.96
C GLY A 18 -5.25 0.71 27.68
N ALA A 19 -5.29 2.04 27.78
CA ALA A 19 -5.10 2.93 26.64
C ALA A 19 -3.71 2.77 26.02
N ALA A 20 -2.66 2.65 26.84
CA ALA A 20 -1.30 2.40 26.37
C ALA A 20 -1.16 1.06 25.63
N LEU A 21 -1.81 0.01 26.12
CA LEU A 21 -1.88 -1.30 25.45
C LEU A 21 -2.59 -1.21 24.09
N VAL A 22 -3.72 -0.51 24.03
CA VAL A 22 -4.48 -0.30 22.79
C VAL A 22 -3.65 0.49 21.77
N ILE A 23 -3.01 1.59 22.20
CA ILE A 23 -2.11 2.39 21.35
C ILE A 23 -0.94 1.54 20.87
N GLY A 24 -0.31 0.76 21.75
CA GLY A 24 0.78 -0.14 21.38
C GLY A 24 0.36 -1.19 20.35
N ALA A 25 -0.81 -1.80 20.52
CA ALA A 25 -1.37 -2.75 19.56
C ALA A 25 -1.68 -2.09 18.21
N LEU A 26 -2.26 -0.87 18.21
CA LEU A 26 -2.52 -0.12 16.98
C LEU A 26 -1.23 0.26 16.25
N LEU A 27 -0.18 0.65 16.97
CA LEU A 27 1.13 0.95 16.38
C LEU A 27 1.78 -0.32 15.81
N TRP A 28 1.69 -1.44 16.53
CA TRP A 28 2.22 -2.71 16.06
C TRP A 28 1.51 -3.22 14.79
N VAL A 29 0.17 -3.18 14.79
CA VAL A 29 -0.64 -3.56 13.62
C VAL A 29 -0.45 -2.57 12.47
N GLY A 30 -0.51 -1.26 12.73
CA GLY A 30 -0.31 -0.22 11.72
C GLY A 30 1.07 -0.29 11.06
N GLY A 31 2.13 -0.55 11.84
CA GLY A 31 3.48 -0.77 11.33
C GLY A 31 3.59 -2.03 10.46
N SER A 32 2.85 -3.10 10.79
CA SER A 32 2.86 -4.34 10.02
C SER A 32 2.10 -4.27 8.68
N VAL A 33 1.07 -3.43 8.57
CA VAL A 33 0.29 -3.24 7.32
C VAL A 33 1.07 -2.42 6.29
N VAL A 34 1.89 -1.46 6.72
CA VAL A 34 2.75 -0.66 5.84
C VAL A 34 3.91 -1.49 5.26
N LEU A 35 4.26 -2.60 5.89
CA LEU A 35 5.39 -3.46 5.50
C LEU A 35 5.02 -4.66 4.62
N GLN A 36 3.81 -4.72 4.05
CA GLN A 36 3.64 -5.55 2.86
C GLN A 36 4.47 -4.94 1.74
N LYS A 37 5.71 -5.40 1.60
CA LYS A 37 6.65 -5.14 0.51
C LYS A 37 6.03 -5.58 -0.82
N ARG A 38 4.99 -4.89 -1.28
CA ARG A 38 4.57 -4.93 -2.66
C ARG A 38 5.55 -4.02 -3.38
N SER A 39 6.27 -4.59 -4.35
CA SER A 39 7.20 -3.80 -5.14
C SER A 39 6.35 -2.96 -6.09
N HIS A 40 6.34 -1.65 -5.85
CA HIS A 40 5.67 -0.68 -6.71
C HIS A 40 6.61 -0.30 -7.84
N TYR A 41 6.19 -0.52 -9.08
CA TYR A 41 6.94 -0.14 -10.27
C TYR A 41 6.14 0.88 -11.04
N THR A 42 6.78 1.98 -11.43
CA THR A 42 6.17 2.98 -12.32
C THR A 42 6.70 2.77 -13.72
N VAL A 43 5.81 2.55 -14.67
CA VAL A 43 6.12 2.47 -16.09
C VAL A 43 5.58 3.71 -16.77
N ARG A 44 6.40 4.32 -17.62
CA ARG A 44 6.03 5.48 -18.44
C ARG A 44 5.72 4.98 -19.85
N PHE A 45 4.53 5.29 -20.33
CA PHE A 45 4.08 4.99 -21.68
C PHE A 45 3.99 6.30 -22.48
N ASP A 46 4.57 6.30 -23.67
CA ASP A 46 4.50 7.42 -24.62
C ASP A 46 3.34 7.25 -25.62
N ASP A 47 2.77 6.04 -25.70
CA ASP A 47 1.63 5.68 -26.55
C ASP A 47 0.32 5.64 -25.74
N ASP A 48 -0.79 5.58 -26.47
CA ASP A 48 -2.13 5.51 -25.89
C ASP A 48 -2.33 4.23 -25.07
N VAL A 49 -2.78 4.39 -23.82
CA VAL A 49 -3.20 3.28 -22.94
C VAL A 49 -4.71 3.14 -22.85
N SER A 50 -5.41 3.56 -23.90
CA SER A 50 -6.86 3.39 -24.07
C SER A 50 -7.33 1.99 -23.64
N GLY A 51 -8.28 1.94 -22.72
CA GLY A 51 -8.83 0.70 -22.18
C GLY A 51 -8.09 0.11 -20.98
N LEU A 52 -6.96 0.69 -20.56
CA LEU A 52 -6.28 0.28 -19.33
C LEU A 52 -6.99 0.84 -18.10
N GLU A 53 -7.69 -0.03 -17.37
CA GLU A 53 -8.35 0.34 -16.13
C GLU A 53 -7.47 0.17 -14.90
N VAL A 54 -7.72 1.02 -13.89
CA VAL A 54 -7.18 0.81 -12.55
C VAL A 54 -7.68 -0.55 -12.04
N SER A 55 -6.78 -1.35 -11.46
CA SER A 55 -7.01 -2.75 -11.08
C SER A 55 -6.91 -3.79 -12.18
N ALA A 56 -6.55 -3.42 -13.41
CA ALA A 56 -6.24 -4.38 -14.46
C ALA A 56 -5.16 -5.39 -14.00
N GLN A 57 -5.30 -6.63 -14.44
CA GLN A 57 -4.39 -7.70 -14.06
C GLN A 57 -3.07 -7.57 -14.82
N VAL A 58 -1.95 -7.55 -14.09
CA VAL A 58 -0.63 -7.64 -14.72
C VAL A 58 -0.24 -9.10 -14.85
N LYS A 59 0.07 -9.51 -16.08
CA LYS A 59 0.51 -10.86 -16.41
C LYS A 59 1.95 -10.84 -16.89
N TYR A 60 2.73 -11.83 -16.46
CA TYR A 60 4.05 -12.11 -17.01
C TYR A 60 4.05 -13.56 -17.48
N ARG A 61 4.29 -13.78 -18.79
CA ARG A 61 4.25 -15.11 -19.41
C ARG A 61 2.97 -15.91 -19.07
N GLY A 62 1.82 -15.22 -19.05
CA GLY A 62 0.51 -15.81 -18.72
C GLY A 62 0.19 -15.95 -17.23
N LEU A 63 1.18 -15.79 -16.33
CA LEU A 63 0.98 -15.86 -14.88
C LEU A 63 0.58 -14.49 -14.31
N ARG A 64 -0.39 -14.49 -13.38
CA ARG A 64 -0.75 -13.29 -12.61
C ARG A 64 0.41 -12.91 -11.70
N VAL A 65 1.04 -11.77 -11.97
CA VAL A 65 2.16 -11.27 -11.15
C VAL A 65 1.80 -10.04 -10.32
N GLY A 66 0.67 -9.40 -10.64
CA GLY A 66 0.22 -8.23 -9.90
C GLY A 66 -1.00 -7.56 -10.50
N ARG A 67 -1.16 -6.27 -10.19
CA ARG A 67 -2.25 -5.42 -10.67
C ARG A 67 -1.79 -4.00 -10.92
N VAL A 68 -2.50 -3.30 -11.80
CA VAL A 68 -2.40 -1.85 -11.94
C VAL A 68 -3.01 -1.20 -10.71
N GLU A 69 -2.24 -0.35 -10.05
CA GLU A 69 -2.66 0.38 -8.86
C GLU A 69 -3.12 1.79 -9.19
N ARG A 70 -2.47 2.44 -10.16
CA ARG A 70 -2.79 3.80 -10.55
C ARG A 70 -2.42 4.04 -12.01
N VAL A 71 -3.24 4.82 -12.70
CA VAL A 71 -2.95 5.37 -14.03
C VAL A 71 -3.11 6.87 -13.92
N ARG A 72 -2.10 7.64 -14.34
CA ARG A 72 -2.15 9.11 -14.32
C ARG A 72 -1.33 9.70 -15.46
N LEU A 73 -1.64 10.91 -15.84
CA LEU A 73 -0.78 11.71 -16.71
C LEU A 73 0.47 12.12 -15.93
N ALA A 74 1.63 12.11 -16.58
CA ALA A 74 2.86 12.54 -15.95
C ALA A 74 2.77 14.05 -15.62
N PRO A 75 3.16 14.48 -14.42
CA PRO A 75 3.06 15.87 -14.01
C PRO A 75 4.00 16.80 -14.79
N ASP A 76 5.07 16.22 -15.35
CA ASP A 76 6.08 16.88 -16.17
C ASP A 76 5.71 16.95 -17.66
N ASP A 77 5.08 15.91 -18.20
CA ASP A 77 4.60 15.88 -19.58
C ASP A 77 3.23 15.18 -19.70
N PRO A 78 2.15 15.91 -20.02
CA PRO A 78 0.81 15.33 -20.17
C PRO A 78 0.68 14.42 -21.40
N ARG A 79 1.70 14.27 -22.25
CA ARG A 79 1.72 13.26 -23.31
C ARG A 79 2.17 11.90 -22.79
N VAL A 80 2.85 11.89 -21.65
CA VAL A 80 3.36 10.67 -21.02
C VAL A 80 2.37 10.18 -19.98
N ILE A 81 2.11 8.89 -19.98
CA ILE A 81 1.19 8.26 -19.04
C ILE A 81 2.00 7.42 -18.06
N GLU A 82 1.87 7.74 -16.78
CA GLU A 82 2.47 6.99 -15.68
C GLU A 82 1.50 5.93 -15.16
N VAL A 83 1.91 4.67 -15.26
CA VAL A 83 1.18 3.53 -14.74
C VAL A 83 1.96 2.96 -13.56
N THR A 84 1.37 3.00 -12.37
CA THR A 84 1.90 2.35 -11.18
C THR A 84 1.38 0.91 -11.10
N LEU A 85 2.30 -0.04 -11.09
CA LEU A 85 2.07 -1.47 -10.98
C LEU A 85 2.44 -1.92 -9.57
N SER A 86 1.55 -2.70 -8.95
CA SER A 86 1.82 -3.40 -7.70
C SER A 86 2.11 -4.86 -8.01
N LEU A 87 3.37 -5.27 -7.88
CA LEU A 87 3.83 -6.62 -8.17
C LEU A 87 4.13 -7.39 -6.89
N ASN A 88 3.91 -8.71 -6.95
CA ASN A 88 4.29 -9.60 -5.86
C ASN A 88 5.82 -9.69 -5.75
N PRO A 89 6.38 -9.62 -4.53
CA PRO A 89 7.84 -9.61 -4.32
C PRO A 89 8.53 -10.92 -4.72
N ASP A 90 7.78 -12.01 -4.87
CA ASP A 90 8.32 -13.33 -5.26
C ASP A 90 8.62 -13.45 -6.76
N VAL A 91 8.29 -12.43 -7.56
CA VAL A 91 8.52 -12.43 -9.00
C VAL A 91 9.87 -11.79 -9.33
N PRO A 92 10.88 -12.55 -9.78
CA PRO A 92 12.15 -11.98 -10.22
C PRO A 92 11.92 -11.21 -11.53
N LEU A 93 11.95 -9.88 -11.46
CA LEU A 93 11.96 -9.02 -12.64
C LEU A 93 13.40 -8.80 -13.07
N PHE A 94 13.72 -9.18 -14.30
CA PHE A 94 15.02 -8.91 -14.91
C PHE A 94 15.04 -7.49 -15.48
N GLU A 95 16.22 -6.86 -15.51
CA GLU A 95 16.41 -5.59 -16.23
C GLU A 95 16.12 -5.79 -17.73
N GLY A 96 15.35 -4.88 -18.33
CA GLY A 96 14.97 -4.94 -19.76
C GLY A 96 13.57 -5.50 -20.05
N VAL A 97 12.76 -5.79 -19.03
CA VAL A 97 11.34 -6.14 -19.23
C VAL A 97 10.57 -4.93 -19.77
N LYS A 98 9.98 -5.09 -20.95
CA LYS A 98 9.08 -4.09 -21.55
C LYS A 98 7.64 -4.41 -21.19
N ALA A 99 6.88 -3.38 -20.83
CA ALA A 99 5.43 -3.50 -20.72
C ALA A 99 4.81 -3.23 -22.10
N GLN A 100 3.84 -4.06 -22.49
CA GLN A 100 3.09 -3.89 -23.71
C GLN A 100 1.61 -4.09 -23.40
N LEU A 101 0.77 -3.24 -23.97
CA LEU A 101 -0.68 -3.38 -23.97
C LEU A 101 -1.08 -4.14 -25.25
N ASP A 102 -1.96 -5.12 -25.12
CA ASP A 102 -2.53 -5.91 -26.22
C ASP A 102 -4.00 -5.52 -26.42
#